data_AF-A0A935PLJ5-F1
#
_entry.id   AF-A0A935PLJ5-F1
#
_cell.length_a   1.000
_cell.length_b   1.000
_cell.length_c   1.000
_cell.angle_alpha   90.00
_cell.angle_beta   90.00
_cell.angle_gamma   90.00
#
_symmetry.space_group_name_H-M   'P 1'
#
loop_
_entity.id
_entity.type
_entity.pdbx_description
1 polymer ?
#
loop_
_entity_poly.entity_id
_entity_poly.type
_entity_poly.pdbx_seq_one_letter_code
_entity_poly.pdbx_strand_id
1 'polypeptide(L)'
;MPLLDLVTPWAAARGAPDDAHATHHLVERHAAILERIRRQRAPHLETLPLATDPSVLARATVRASDLSLQQQLRDAKQTAARLGADLPHTTVLIAGSDEGEAVLPLPGQPPLVVLFLDREPDNAALLLAQVRGQAAITRWGAADSAAILRDTPLTTWDSWELTRTVPLREWIYAVGVAIHLSQAVFPATPTHRLIGLRRGEIGRLRERERGLNALLTPDLDESGLGLVLRWLVAETPATIRTHQGTVIPPGAGRYLAWRLTADRVARVGVHEALRLPA
;
A
#
# COMPACT_ATOMS: atom_id res chain seq x y z
N MET A 1 3.33 10.00 17.91
CA MET A 1 2.74 8.70 17.51
C MET A 1 3.84 7.75 17.09
N PRO A 2 3.82 6.49 17.55
CA PRO A 2 5.00 5.62 17.46
C PRO A 2 5.25 5.11 16.03
N LEU A 3 6.53 5.12 15.67
CA LEU A 3 7.11 4.22 14.68
C LEU A 3 7.54 2.98 15.47
N LEU A 4 7.07 1.80 15.08
CA LEU A 4 7.48 0.53 15.69
C LEU A 4 8.47 -0.15 14.75
N ASP A 5 9.73 -0.19 15.16
CA ASP A 5 10.77 -0.93 14.46
C ASP A 5 10.76 -2.40 14.91
N LEU A 6 10.35 -3.30 14.00
CA LEU A 6 10.47 -4.74 14.19
C LEU A 6 11.67 -5.34 13.45
N VAL A 7 12.37 -4.56 12.61
CA VAL A 7 13.51 -5.03 11.82
C VAL A 7 14.73 -5.21 12.69
N THR A 8 15.12 -4.18 13.45
CA THR A 8 16.34 -4.22 14.26
C THR A 8 16.28 -5.32 15.32
N PRO A 9 15.18 -5.47 16.11
CA PRO A 9 15.07 -6.55 17.07
C PRO A 9 15.03 -7.93 16.41
N TRP A 10 14.41 -8.06 15.23
CA TRP A 10 14.38 -9.32 14.50
C TRP A 10 15.75 -9.73 13.98
N ALA A 11 16.51 -8.81 13.40
CA ALA A 11 17.89 -9.05 12.97
C ALA A 11 18.79 -9.47 14.14
N ALA A 12 18.63 -8.82 15.30
CA ALA A 12 19.35 -9.18 16.53
C ALA A 12 18.99 -10.59 17.00
N ALA A 13 17.70 -10.96 17.00
CA ALA A 13 17.25 -12.30 17.37
C ALA A 13 17.80 -13.39 16.43
N ARG A 14 17.83 -13.12 15.11
CA ARG A 14 18.41 -14.03 14.09
C ARG A 14 19.93 -14.18 14.19
N GLY A 15 20.62 -13.22 14.81
CA GLY A 15 22.07 -13.26 15.05
C GLY A 15 22.46 -13.77 16.45
N ALA A 16 21.50 -14.13 17.29
CA ALA A 16 21.76 -14.60 18.66
C ALA A 16 22.33 -16.03 18.66
N PRO A 17 23.11 -16.42 19.71
CA PRO A 17 23.60 -17.79 19.85
C PRO A 17 22.49 -18.85 19.92
N ASP A 18 21.34 -18.50 20.51
CA ASP A 18 20.09 -19.29 20.51
C ASP A 18 19.02 -18.52 19.74
N ASP A 19 19.09 -18.59 18.40
CA ASP A 19 18.22 -17.84 17.51
C ASP A 19 16.75 -18.30 17.61
N ALA A 20 16.52 -19.59 17.82
CA ALA A 20 15.18 -20.17 17.99
C ALA A 20 14.46 -19.59 19.20
N HIS A 21 15.11 -19.55 20.37
CA HIS A 21 14.50 -18.95 21.56
C HIS A 21 14.29 -17.44 21.40
N ALA A 22 15.30 -16.72 20.90
CA ALA A 22 15.22 -15.26 20.73
C ALA A 22 14.14 -14.84 19.74
N THR A 23 14.01 -15.55 18.61
CA THR A 23 12.97 -15.28 17.61
C THR A 23 11.59 -15.63 18.14
N HIS A 24 11.43 -16.75 18.84
CA HIS A 24 10.16 -17.14 19.47
C HIS A 24 9.68 -16.07 20.46
N HIS A 25 10.53 -15.63 21.37
CA HIS A 25 10.18 -14.60 22.36
C HIS A 25 9.76 -13.27 21.70
N LEU A 26 10.45 -12.84 20.62
CA LEU A 26 10.06 -11.65 19.86
C LEU A 26 8.70 -11.82 19.20
N VAL A 27 8.44 -12.99 18.62
CA VAL A 27 7.16 -13.33 17.99
C VAL A 27 6.04 -13.31 19.02
N GLU A 28 6.22 -13.94 20.19
CA GLU A 28 5.24 -13.93 21.28
C GLU A 28 4.93 -12.50 21.74
N ARG A 29 5.96 -11.67 21.93
CA ARG A 29 5.81 -10.26 22.34
C ARG A 29 4.99 -9.44 21.34
N HIS A 30 5.08 -9.74 20.04
CA HIS A 30 4.42 -9.00 18.97
C HIS A 30 3.33 -9.79 18.24
N ALA A 31 2.83 -10.87 18.87
CA ALA A 31 1.96 -11.86 18.22
C ALA A 31 0.72 -11.24 17.56
N ALA A 32 0.05 -10.31 18.24
CA ALA A 32 -1.16 -9.66 17.71
C ALA A 32 -0.90 -8.86 16.42
N ILE A 33 0.21 -8.12 16.33
CA ILE A 33 0.56 -7.33 15.14
C ILE A 33 1.03 -8.27 14.02
N LEU A 34 1.93 -9.21 14.34
CA LEU A 34 2.48 -10.16 13.38
C LEU A 34 1.39 -11.05 12.77
N GLU A 35 0.41 -11.49 13.58
CA GLU A 35 -0.72 -12.28 13.09
C GLU A 35 -1.63 -11.46 12.18
N ARG A 36 -1.89 -10.17 12.48
CA ARG A 36 -2.62 -9.28 11.57
C ARG A 36 -1.90 -9.13 10.23
N ILE A 37 -0.57 -8.99 10.23
CA ILE A 37 0.24 -8.90 9.00
C ILE A 37 0.20 -10.23 8.24
N ARG A 38 0.43 -11.36 8.93
CA ARG A 38 0.44 -12.70 8.34
C ARG A 38 -0.88 -13.01 7.65
N ARG A 39 -2.03 -12.75 8.30
CA ARG A 39 -3.36 -12.97 7.70
C ARG A 39 -3.56 -12.23 6.38
N GLN A 40 -2.98 -11.04 6.22
CA GLN A 40 -3.11 -10.31 4.96
C GLN A 40 -2.09 -10.73 3.90
N ARG A 41 -0.88 -11.13 4.31
CA ARG A 41 0.24 -11.35 3.37
C ARG A 41 0.41 -12.80 2.96
N ALA A 42 0.23 -13.70 3.92
CA ALA A 42 0.42 -15.12 3.74
C ALA A 42 -0.62 -15.91 4.54
N PRO A 43 -1.94 -15.69 4.33
CA PRO A 43 -3.00 -16.31 5.14
C PRO A 43 -2.90 -17.84 5.18
N HIS A 44 -2.47 -18.45 4.07
CA HIS A 44 -2.36 -19.89 3.90
C HIS A 44 -1.03 -20.49 4.34
N LEU A 45 -0.04 -19.65 4.70
CA LEU A 45 1.24 -20.12 5.21
C LEU A 45 1.25 -20.03 6.73
N GLU A 46 1.82 -21.05 7.36
CA GLU A 46 2.12 -21.05 8.79
C GLU A 46 3.36 -20.21 9.12
N THR A 47 4.06 -19.71 8.10
CA THR A 47 5.27 -18.91 8.25
C THR A 47 4.95 -17.43 8.44
N LEU A 48 5.81 -16.74 9.21
CA LEU A 48 5.74 -15.29 9.34
C LEU A 48 6.30 -14.61 8.08
N PRO A 49 5.76 -13.44 7.70
CA PRO A 49 6.25 -12.67 6.55
C PRO A 49 7.50 -11.86 6.92
N LEU A 50 8.42 -12.43 7.70
CA LEU A 50 9.66 -11.77 8.12
C LEU A 50 10.86 -12.37 7.38
N ALA A 51 11.75 -11.49 6.89
CA ALA A 51 12.94 -11.88 6.14
C ALA A 51 13.88 -12.75 6.98
N THR A 52 14.41 -13.81 6.37
CA THR A 52 15.42 -14.70 6.98
C THR A 52 16.80 -14.53 6.34
N ASP A 53 16.88 -13.88 5.17
CA ASP A 53 18.12 -13.61 4.46
C ASP A 53 18.98 -12.56 5.20
N PRO A 54 20.22 -12.89 5.60
CA PRO A 54 21.08 -11.98 6.35
C PRO A 54 21.42 -10.68 5.61
N SER A 55 21.54 -10.70 4.29
CA SER A 55 21.85 -9.53 3.48
C SER A 55 20.68 -8.55 3.43
N VAL A 56 19.46 -9.08 3.32
CA VAL A 56 18.22 -8.30 3.37
C VAL A 56 18.07 -7.67 4.74
N LEU A 57 18.26 -8.44 5.80
CA LEU A 57 18.17 -7.95 7.19
C LEU A 57 19.21 -6.87 7.49
N ALA A 58 20.46 -7.03 7.04
CA ALA A 58 21.49 -6.02 7.24
C ALA A 58 21.12 -4.68 6.59
N ARG A 59 20.67 -4.69 5.32
CA ARG A 59 20.23 -3.47 4.61
C ARG A 59 19.01 -2.83 5.28
N ALA A 60 18.02 -3.64 5.64
CA ALA A 60 16.81 -3.16 6.28
C ALA A 60 17.09 -2.59 7.68
N THR A 61 18.02 -3.16 8.45
CA THR A 61 18.41 -2.68 9.79
C THR A 61 19.08 -1.32 9.74
N VAL A 62 20.02 -1.13 8.80
CA VAL A 62 20.65 0.19 8.56
C VAL A 62 19.57 1.23 8.26
N ARG A 63 18.62 0.87 7.39
CA ARG A 63 17.52 1.75 7.00
C ARG A 63 16.54 2.04 8.13
N ALA A 64 16.18 1.03 8.94
CA ALA A 64 15.30 1.19 10.09
C ALA A 64 15.89 2.12 11.15
N SER A 65 17.21 2.07 11.33
CA SER A 65 17.96 2.88 12.28
C SER A 65 18.30 4.30 11.78
N ASP A 66 18.00 4.63 10.52
CA ASP A 66 18.26 5.94 9.94
C ASP A 66 17.32 7.01 10.55
N LEU A 67 17.87 7.86 11.41
CA LEU A 67 17.14 8.95 12.08
C LEU A 67 16.55 9.96 11.10
N SER A 68 17.21 10.21 9.96
CA SER A 68 16.72 11.12 8.92
C SER A 68 15.47 10.53 8.28
N LEU A 69 15.51 9.26 7.88
CA LEU A 69 14.34 8.57 7.34
C LEU A 69 13.20 8.51 8.35
N GLN A 70 13.48 8.18 9.62
CA GLN A 70 12.45 8.17 10.66
C GLN A 70 11.78 9.54 10.82
N GLN A 71 12.56 10.63 10.76
CA GLN A 71 12.01 11.97 10.84
C GLN A 71 11.17 12.30 9.59
N GLN A 72 11.67 11.99 8.40
CA GLN A 72 10.93 12.17 7.15
C GLN A 72 9.60 11.41 7.14
N LEU A 73 9.57 10.18 7.68
CA LEU A 73 8.33 9.41 7.85
C LEU A 73 7.35 10.11 8.78
N ARG A 74 7.82 10.65 9.91
CA ARG A 74 6.96 11.44 10.83
C ARG A 74 6.42 12.69 10.13
N ASP A 75 7.25 13.41 9.39
CA ASP A 75 6.88 14.64 8.71
C ASP A 75 5.89 14.40 7.57
N ALA A 76 6.12 13.36 6.77
CA ALA A 76 5.18 12.93 5.73
C ALA A 76 3.83 12.54 6.33
N LYS A 77 3.84 11.80 7.45
CA LYS A 77 2.61 11.41 8.15
C LYS A 77 1.80 12.60 8.64
N GLN A 78 2.46 13.58 9.26
CA GLN A 78 1.81 14.78 9.75
C GLN A 78 1.32 15.68 8.62
N THR A 79 2.08 15.75 7.52
CA THR A 79 1.67 16.51 6.34
C THR A 79 0.45 15.89 5.68
N ALA A 80 0.42 14.57 5.48
CA ALA A 80 -0.75 13.85 5.00
C ALA A 80 -1.97 14.08 5.92
N ALA A 81 -1.76 14.11 7.23
CA ALA A 81 -2.83 14.35 8.19
C ALA A 81 -3.41 15.76 8.12
N ARG A 82 -2.57 16.79 7.95
CA ARG A 82 -3.05 18.16 7.68
C ARG A 82 -3.85 18.28 6.38
N LEU A 83 -3.62 17.37 5.44
CA LEU A 83 -4.36 17.27 4.17
C LEU A 83 -5.60 16.37 4.26
N GLY A 84 -5.93 15.88 5.45
CA GLY A 84 -7.16 15.13 5.72
C GLY A 84 -7.00 13.62 5.81
N ALA A 85 -5.80 13.06 5.68
CA ALA A 85 -5.62 11.63 5.91
C ALA A 85 -5.59 11.29 7.41
N ASP A 86 -6.19 10.18 7.80
CA ASP A 86 -6.15 9.73 9.19
C ASP A 86 -4.75 9.29 9.60
N LEU A 87 -4.41 9.58 10.85
CA LEU A 87 -3.15 9.15 11.43
C LEU A 87 -3.23 7.66 11.81
N PRO A 88 -2.30 6.81 11.34
CA PRO A 88 -2.28 5.40 11.73
C PRO A 88 -1.83 5.30 13.16
N HIS A 89 -2.53 4.54 14.01
CA HIS A 89 -2.15 4.31 15.40
C HIS A 89 -0.66 3.97 15.56
N THR A 90 -0.13 3.15 14.66
CA THR A 90 1.30 2.86 14.56
C THR A 90 1.71 2.67 13.10
N THR A 91 2.91 3.18 12.76
CA THR A 91 3.60 2.76 11.53
C THR A 91 4.59 1.67 11.93
N VAL A 92 4.46 0.48 11.37
CA VAL A 92 5.32 -0.68 11.68
C VAL A 92 6.34 -0.84 10.57
N LEU A 93 7.62 -0.94 10.91
CA LEU A 93 8.72 -1.19 9.98
C LEU A 93 9.09 -2.67 10.04
N ILE A 94 9.10 -3.35 8.89
CA ILE A 94 9.43 -4.77 8.77
C ILE A 94 10.33 -5.01 7.57
N ALA A 95 10.99 -6.18 7.53
CA ALA A 95 11.61 -6.71 6.32
C ALA A 95 10.86 -8.00 5.94
N GLY A 96 10.39 -8.11 4.69
CA GLY A 96 9.53 -9.21 4.23
C GLY A 96 10.27 -10.41 3.65
N SER A 97 9.74 -11.61 3.82
CA SER A 97 10.22 -12.83 3.12
C SER A 97 9.46 -13.14 1.82
N ASP A 98 8.35 -12.45 1.57
CA ASP A 98 7.37 -12.71 0.49
C ASP A 98 7.31 -11.56 -0.51
N GLU A 99 6.80 -11.78 -1.73
CA GLU A 99 6.67 -10.71 -2.74
C GLU A 99 5.50 -9.75 -2.49
N GLY A 100 5.48 -8.61 -3.19
CA GLY A 100 4.37 -7.66 -3.19
C GLY A 100 4.75 -6.22 -2.86
N GLU A 101 3.73 -5.38 -2.69
CA GLU A 101 3.90 -3.95 -2.41
C GLU A 101 4.63 -3.69 -1.09
N ALA A 102 5.33 -2.56 -1.04
CA ALA A 102 6.09 -2.13 0.12
C ALA A 102 5.24 -1.56 1.27
N VAL A 103 3.94 -1.35 1.03
CA VAL A 103 3.01 -0.88 2.05
C VAL A 103 1.84 -1.83 2.17
N LEU A 104 1.47 -2.13 3.41
CA LEU A 104 0.24 -2.83 3.76
C LEU A 104 -0.58 -1.93 4.71
N PRO A 105 -1.67 -1.31 4.22
CA PRO A 105 -2.61 -0.62 5.08
C PRO A 105 -3.51 -1.62 5.82
N LEU A 106 -3.67 -1.42 7.13
CA LEU A 106 -4.54 -2.23 7.98
C LEU A 106 -5.56 -1.29 8.66
N PRO A 107 -6.70 -0.97 8.03
CA PRO A 107 -7.72 -0.06 8.58
C PRO A 107 -8.48 -0.61 9.80
N GLY A 108 -8.28 -1.88 10.15
CA GLY A 108 -8.86 -2.48 11.36
C GLY A 108 -8.47 -1.75 12.65
N GLN A 109 -9.17 -1.99 13.76
CA GLN A 109 -8.96 -1.24 15.02
C GLN A 109 -7.88 -1.91 15.91
N PRO A 110 -6.76 -1.24 16.26
CA PRO A 110 -6.37 0.11 15.84
C PRO A 110 -5.71 0.11 14.44
N PRO A 111 -5.83 1.21 13.66
CA PRO A 111 -5.36 1.26 12.27
C PRO A 111 -3.85 1.31 12.18
N LEU A 112 -3.26 0.50 11.29
CA LEU A 112 -1.81 0.40 11.11
C LEU A 112 -1.42 0.68 9.67
N VAL A 113 -0.21 1.22 9.49
CA VAL A 113 0.50 1.21 8.21
C VAL A 113 1.76 0.39 8.40
N VAL A 114 1.91 -0.67 7.62
CA VAL A 114 3.09 -1.55 7.68
C VAL A 114 3.95 -1.26 6.46
N LEU A 115 5.23 -0.96 6.69
CA LEU A 115 6.21 -0.65 5.67
C LEU A 115 7.27 -1.75 5.59
N PHE A 116 7.44 -2.31 4.40
CA PHE A 116 8.45 -3.31 4.10
C PHE A 116 9.70 -2.62 3.56
N LEU A 117 10.72 -2.49 4.39
CA LEU A 117 11.92 -1.68 4.11
C LEU A 117 12.79 -2.24 2.98
N ASP A 118 12.64 -3.52 2.67
CA ASP A 118 13.37 -4.24 1.63
C ASP A 118 12.73 -4.13 0.24
N ARG A 119 11.52 -3.56 0.13
CA ARG A 119 10.72 -3.58 -1.10
C ARG A 119 10.84 -2.33 -1.96
N GLU A 120 11.23 -1.20 -1.37
CA GLU A 120 11.43 0.04 -2.13
C GLU A 120 12.91 0.32 -2.40
N PRO A 121 13.25 0.76 -3.61
CA PRO A 121 14.64 0.98 -4.03
C PRO A 121 15.29 2.17 -3.32
N ASP A 122 14.50 3.13 -2.84
CA ASP A 122 15.00 4.34 -2.18
C ASP A 122 14.00 4.88 -1.13
N ASN A 123 14.49 5.82 -0.30
CA ASN A 123 13.71 6.44 0.77
C ASN A 123 12.52 7.26 0.26
N ALA A 124 12.62 7.87 -0.92
CA ALA A 124 11.51 8.65 -1.47
C ALA A 124 10.32 7.73 -1.80
N ALA A 125 10.57 6.56 -2.40
CA ALA A 125 9.53 5.60 -2.71
C ALA A 125 8.87 5.01 -1.44
N LEU A 126 9.65 4.82 -0.36
CA LEU A 126 9.12 4.40 0.94
C LEU A 126 8.23 5.47 1.59
N LEU A 127 8.60 6.75 1.49
CA LEU A 127 7.76 7.85 1.96
C LEU A 127 6.44 7.92 1.18
N LEU A 128 6.47 7.66 -0.13
CA LEU A 128 5.26 7.54 -0.94
C LEU A 128 4.41 6.33 -0.52
N ALA A 129 5.04 5.20 -0.20
CA ALA A 129 4.34 4.02 0.32
C ALA A 129 3.62 4.36 1.64
N GLN A 130 4.26 5.08 2.56
CA GLN A 130 3.63 5.55 3.80
C GLN A 130 2.40 6.42 3.57
N VAL A 131 2.47 7.41 2.66
CA VAL A 131 1.31 8.27 2.34
C VAL A 131 0.18 7.49 1.69
N ARG A 132 0.50 6.56 0.77
CA ARG A 132 -0.49 5.65 0.17
C ARG A 132 -1.19 4.79 1.24
N GLY A 133 -0.43 4.27 2.21
CA GLY A 133 -0.98 3.53 3.34
C GLY A 133 -1.95 4.37 4.17
N GLN A 134 -1.63 5.64 4.43
CA GLN A 134 -2.52 6.55 5.15
C GLN A 134 -3.81 6.86 4.38
N ALA A 135 -3.70 7.11 3.07
CA ALA A 135 -4.87 7.31 2.23
C ALA A 135 -5.80 6.09 2.28
N ALA A 136 -5.23 4.88 2.19
CA ALA A 136 -6.00 3.64 2.23
C ALA A 136 -6.69 3.42 3.58
N ILE A 137 -6.01 3.66 4.72
CA ILE A 137 -6.69 3.53 6.02
C ILE A 137 -7.75 4.61 6.25
N THR A 138 -7.59 5.80 5.65
CA THR A 138 -8.62 6.85 5.71
C THR A 138 -9.82 6.40 4.90
N ARG A 139 -9.57 6.02 3.63
CA ARG A 139 -10.61 5.61 2.71
C ARG A 139 -11.40 4.43 3.27
N TRP A 140 -10.72 3.43 3.80
CA TRP A 140 -11.38 2.19 4.21
C TRP A 140 -11.65 2.05 5.71
N GLY A 141 -11.10 2.91 6.56
CA GLY A 141 -11.20 2.77 8.01
C GLY A 141 -11.86 3.94 8.72
N ALA A 142 -11.96 5.11 8.09
CA ALA A 142 -12.57 6.28 8.72
C ALA A 142 -14.09 6.08 8.85
N ALA A 143 -14.64 6.41 10.03
CA ALA A 143 -16.06 6.25 10.31
C ALA A 143 -16.96 7.15 9.44
N ASP A 144 -16.41 8.25 8.93
CA ASP A 144 -17.06 9.21 8.04
C ASP A 144 -16.74 8.99 6.55
N SER A 145 -16.02 7.92 6.21
CA SER A 145 -15.76 7.56 4.82
C SER A 145 -16.95 6.85 4.19
N ALA A 146 -17.32 7.28 2.99
CA ALA A 146 -18.31 6.65 2.13
C ALA A 146 -17.67 5.57 1.22
N ALA A 147 -16.70 4.82 1.73
CA ALA A 147 -16.15 3.68 1.01
C ALA A 147 -17.19 2.56 0.90
N ILE A 148 -17.21 1.92 -0.28
CA ILE A 148 -18.11 0.80 -0.55
C ILE A 148 -17.51 -0.47 0.08
N LEU A 149 -17.48 -0.51 1.41
CA LEU A 149 -17.10 -1.67 2.19
C LEU A 149 -18.39 -2.32 2.69
N ARG A 150 -18.99 -3.17 1.85
CA ARG A 150 -20.27 -3.84 2.14
C ARG A 150 -20.25 -4.46 3.54
N ASP A 151 -20.95 -3.84 4.49
CA ASP A 151 -21.16 -4.23 5.90
C ASP A 151 -19.96 -4.91 6.60
N THR A 152 -18.73 -4.63 6.16
CA THR A 152 -17.56 -5.38 6.63
C THR A 152 -17.06 -4.73 7.90
N PRO A 153 -17.15 -5.41 9.05
CA PRO A 153 -16.62 -4.83 10.26
C PRO A 153 -15.10 -4.72 10.15
N LEU A 154 -14.56 -3.55 10.50
CA LEU A 154 -13.11 -3.28 10.45
C LEU A 154 -12.28 -4.29 11.26
N THR A 155 -12.90 -4.95 12.24
CA THR A 155 -12.28 -6.00 13.05
C THR A 155 -11.96 -7.28 12.27
N THR A 156 -12.58 -7.50 11.11
CA THR A 156 -12.34 -8.67 10.24
C THR A 156 -11.73 -8.27 8.90
N TRP A 157 -10.98 -7.16 8.85
CA TRP A 157 -10.35 -6.69 7.61
C TRP A 157 -9.55 -7.80 6.92
N ASP A 158 -9.94 -8.16 5.71
CA ASP A 158 -9.26 -9.11 4.83
C ASP A 158 -9.35 -8.60 3.39
N SER A 159 -8.23 -8.09 2.88
CA SER A 159 -8.19 -7.56 1.52
C SER A 159 -8.51 -8.61 0.46
N TRP A 160 -8.18 -9.89 0.70
CA TRP A 160 -8.45 -10.97 -0.25
C TRP A 160 -9.94 -11.24 -0.38
N GLU A 161 -10.65 -11.32 0.73
CA GLU A 161 -12.12 -11.46 0.72
C GLU A 161 -12.80 -10.20 0.17
N LEU A 162 -12.29 -9.01 0.50
CA LEU A 162 -12.81 -7.76 -0.05
C LEU A 162 -12.66 -7.69 -1.56
N THR A 163 -11.60 -8.25 -2.16
CA THR A 163 -11.50 -8.29 -3.64
C THR A 163 -12.64 -9.05 -4.29
N ARG A 164 -13.34 -9.95 -3.57
CA ARG A 164 -14.48 -10.73 -4.10
C ARG A 164 -15.82 -10.00 -4.01
N THR A 165 -15.91 -8.97 -3.16
CA THR A 165 -17.19 -8.33 -2.81
C THR A 165 -17.20 -6.83 -3.07
N VAL A 166 -16.04 -6.19 -3.07
CA VAL A 166 -15.86 -4.76 -3.33
C VAL A 166 -15.56 -4.55 -4.82
N PRO A 167 -16.32 -3.70 -5.52
CA PRO A 167 -16.14 -3.49 -6.94
C PRO A 167 -14.82 -2.80 -7.26
N LEU A 168 -14.26 -3.06 -8.45
CA LEU A 168 -12.96 -2.55 -8.88
C LEU A 168 -12.87 -1.01 -8.79
N ARG A 169 -13.98 -0.29 -9.00
CA ARG A 169 -14.04 1.17 -8.87
C ARG A 169 -13.54 1.69 -7.54
N GLU A 170 -13.81 0.99 -6.44
CA GLU A 170 -13.40 1.40 -5.10
C GLU A 170 -11.88 1.30 -4.94
N TRP A 171 -11.29 0.22 -5.48
CA TRP A 171 -9.84 0.04 -5.51
C TRP A 171 -9.14 1.08 -6.40
N ILE A 172 -9.68 1.32 -7.59
CA ILE A 172 -9.19 2.34 -8.53
C ILE A 172 -9.28 3.72 -7.89
N TYR A 173 -10.40 4.06 -7.26
CA TYR A 173 -10.59 5.34 -6.59
C TYR A 173 -9.61 5.54 -5.43
N ALA A 174 -9.49 4.54 -4.55
CA ALA A 174 -8.57 4.58 -3.41
C ALA A 174 -7.12 4.83 -3.86
N VAL A 175 -6.67 4.12 -4.90
CA VAL A 175 -5.35 4.32 -5.51
C VAL A 175 -5.21 5.73 -6.10
N GLY A 176 -6.23 6.21 -6.81
CA GLY A 176 -6.20 7.52 -7.46
C GLY A 176 -6.07 8.66 -6.46
N VAL A 177 -6.92 8.67 -5.43
CA VAL A 177 -6.86 9.69 -4.37
C VAL A 177 -5.56 9.59 -3.58
N ALA A 178 -5.03 8.39 -3.35
CA ALA A 178 -3.73 8.22 -2.71
C ALA A 178 -2.58 8.85 -3.52
N ILE A 179 -2.63 8.80 -4.85
CA ILE A 179 -1.65 9.46 -5.72
C ILE A 179 -1.78 10.98 -5.63
N HIS A 180 -3.00 11.52 -5.63
CA HIS A 180 -3.24 12.96 -5.46
C HIS A 180 -2.82 13.47 -4.07
N LEU A 181 -3.05 12.70 -3.02
CA LEU A 181 -2.52 13.00 -1.68
C LEU A 181 -0.98 13.02 -1.71
N SER A 182 -0.37 12.05 -2.37
CA SER A 182 1.09 12.00 -2.53
C SER A 182 1.61 13.21 -3.32
N GLN A 183 0.88 13.69 -4.33
CA GLN A 183 1.19 14.93 -5.06
C GLN A 183 1.17 16.15 -4.13
N ALA A 184 0.18 16.24 -3.24
CA ALA A 184 0.07 17.34 -2.29
C ALA A 184 1.14 17.30 -1.18
N VAL A 185 1.53 16.10 -0.71
CA VAL A 185 2.60 15.92 0.29
C VAL A 185 3.99 16.15 -0.33
N PHE A 186 4.20 15.74 -1.57
CA PHE A 186 5.50 15.81 -2.26
C PHE A 186 5.39 16.58 -3.59
N PRO A 187 5.15 17.90 -3.57
CA PRO A 187 4.86 18.68 -4.79
C PRO A 187 6.03 18.75 -5.78
N ALA A 188 7.27 18.58 -5.30
CA ALA A 188 8.46 18.54 -6.14
C ALA A 188 8.70 17.16 -6.80
N THR A 189 8.00 16.10 -6.36
CA THR A 189 8.19 14.75 -6.91
C THR A 189 7.46 14.63 -8.24
N PRO A 190 8.13 14.22 -9.34
CA PRO A 190 7.49 14.07 -10.64
C PRO A 190 6.34 13.04 -10.62
N THR A 191 5.25 13.33 -11.32
CA THR A 191 4.04 12.49 -11.38
C THR A 191 4.31 11.02 -11.71
N HIS A 192 5.24 10.72 -12.63
CA HIS A 192 5.56 9.33 -12.96
C HIS A 192 6.08 8.57 -11.74
N ARG A 193 6.89 9.18 -10.87
CA ARG A 193 7.35 8.55 -9.62
C ARG A 193 6.21 8.35 -8.63
N LEU A 194 5.28 9.30 -8.54
CA LEU A 194 4.12 9.21 -7.66
C LEU A 194 3.17 8.06 -8.05
N ILE A 195 3.07 7.77 -9.35
CA ILE A 195 2.29 6.63 -9.87
C ILE A 195 3.05 5.30 -9.73
N GLY A 196 4.37 5.33 -9.55
CA GLY A 196 5.23 4.14 -9.56
C GLY A 196 5.65 3.70 -10.97
N LEU A 197 5.80 4.66 -11.89
CA LEU A 197 6.19 4.45 -13.28
C LEU A 197 7.58 5.04 -13.56
N ARG A 198 8.26 4.50 -14.57
CA ARG A 198 9.43 5.11 -15.20
C ARG A 198 9.00 6.30 -16.06
N ARG A 199 9.89 7.27 -16.23
CA ARG A 199 9.62 8.51 -16.97
C ARG A 199 9.04 8.29 -18.38
N GLY A 200 9.49 7.27 -19.11
CA GLY A 200 9.01 6.98 -20.47
C GLY A 200 7.66 6.24 -20.51
N GLU A 201 7.26 5.57 -19.43
CA GLU A 201 6.06 4.74 -19.40
C GLU A 201 4.79 5.59 -19.36
N ILE A 202 4.83 6.74 -18.67
CA ILE A 202 3.67 7.65 -18.60
C ILE A 202 3.25 8.18 -19.97
N GLY A 203 4.20 8.46 -20.87
CA GLY A 203 3.91 8.92 -22.23
C GLY A 203 3.19 7.84 -23.04
N ARG A 204 3.68 6.60 -22.99
CA ARG A 204 3.07 5.45 -23.66
C ARG A 204 1.67 5.14 -23.14
N LEU A 205 1.45 5.29 -21.83
CA LEU A 205 0.12 5.12 -21.23
C LEU A 205 -0.83 6.22 -21.67
N ARG A 206 -0.36 7.47 -21.76
CA ARG A 206 -1.15 8.61 -22.25
C ARG A 206 -1.60 8.42 -23.70
N GLU A 207 -0.71 7.94 -24.56
CA GLU A 207 -1.04 7.63 -25.96
C GLU A 207 -2.15 6.57 -26.07
N ARG A 208 -2.21 5.64 -25.11
CA ARG A 208 -3.17 4.53 -25.06
C ARG A 208 -4.38 4.80 -24.15
N GLU A 209 -4.48 5.98 -23.54
CA GLU A 209 -5.43 6.29 -22.46
C GLU A 209 -6.88 5.96 -22.84
N ARG A 210 -7.33 6.38 -24.03
CA ARG A 210 -8.70 6.15 -24.50
C ARG A 210 -9.02 4.65 -24.61
N GLY A 211 -8.12 3.86 -25.18
CA GLY A 211 -8.31 2.41 -25.34
C GLY A 211 -8.27 1.69 -24.00
N LEU A 212 -7.33 2.06 -23.13
CA LEU A 212 -7.25 1.48 -21.78
C LEU A 212 -8.48 1.83 -20.93
N ASN A 213 -9.01 3.05 -21.05
CA ASN A 213 -10.23 3.45 -20.35
C ASN A 213 -11.47 2.69 -20.86
N ALA A 214 -11.56 2.45 -22.17
CA ALA A 214 -12.63 1.63 -22.75
C ALA A 214 -12.58 0.17 -22.26
N LEU A 215 -11.39 -0.37 -22.01
CA LEU A 215 -11.21 -1.70 -21.42
C LEU A 215 -11.52 -1.70 -19.91
N LEU A 216 -11.18 -0.65 -19.18
CA LEU A 216 -11.42 -0.55 -17.74
C LEU A 216 -12.90 -0.36 -17.40
N THR A 217 -13.62 0.46 -18.18
CA THR A 217 -14.97 0.92 -17.83
C THR A 217 -15.94 -0.23 -17.54
N PRO A 218 -16.04 -1.30 -18.35
CA PRO A 218 -16.92 -2.43 -18.04
C PRO A 218 -16.53 -3.21 -16.78
N ASP A 219 -15.23 -3.22 -16.42
CA ASP A 219 -14.73 -3.92 -15.24
C ASP A 219 -14.98 -3.13 -13.93
N LEU A 220 -15.30 -1.84 -13.98
CA LEU A 220 -15.34 -0.97 -12.79
C LEU A 220 -16.40 -1.39 -11.76
N ASP A 221 -17.55 -1.86 -12.20
CA ASP A 221 -18.66 -2.24 -11.32
C ASP A 221 -18.61 -3.73 -10.92
N GLU A 222 -17.67 -4.48 -11.49
CA GLU A 222 -17.44 -5.89 -11.21
C GLU A 222 -16.51 -6.08 -10.00
N SER A 223 -16.63 -7.24 -9.34
CA SER A 223 -15.77 -7.65 -8.22
C SER A 223 -15.01 -8.93 -8.57
N GLY A 224 -13.79 -9.05 -8.09
CA GLY A 224 -12.99 -10.27 -8.21
C GLY A 224 -11.49 -10.01 -8.09
N LEU A 225 -10.78 -10.91 -7.42
CA LEU A 225 -9.33 -10.86 -7.28
C LEU A 225 -8.62 -10.70 -8.64
N GLY A 226 -9.08 -11.40 -9.68
CA GLY A 226 -8.52 -11.32 -11.02
C GLY A 226 -8.55 -9.91 -11.62
N LEU A 227 -9.54 -9.08 -11.27
CA LEU A 227 -9.63 -7.69 -11.72
C LEU A 227 -8.57 -6.82 -11.04
N VAL A 228 -8.41 -6.95 -9.72
CA VAL A 228 -7.39 -6.23 -8.96
C VAL A 228 -5.99 -6.62 -9.42
N LEU A 229 -5.73 -7.92 -9.60
CA LEU A 229 -4.46 -8.43 -10.12
C LEU A 229 -4.17 -7.90 -11.54
N ARG A 230 -5.18 -7.89 -12.41
CA ARG A 230 -5.06 -7.39 -13.79
C ARG A 230 -4.70 -5.91 -13.86
N TRP A 231 -5.36 -5.07 -13.04
CA TRP A 231 -5.29 -3.62 -13.19
C TRP A 231 -4.28 -2.95 -12.25
N LEU A 232 -4.12 -3.44 -11.02
CA LEU A 232 -3.43 -2.72 -9.94
C LEU A 232 -2.14 -3.37 -9.44
N VAL A 233 -1.88 -4.63 -9.79
CA VAL A 233 -0.66 -5.37 -9.41
C VAL A 233 0.25 -5.49 -10.63
N ALA A 234 1.39 -4.81 -10.61
CA ALA A 234 2.28 -4.67 -11.76
C ALA A 234 3.04 -5.98 -12.07
N GLU A 235 3.32 -6.76 -11.03
CA GLU A 235 4.05 -8.01 -11.01
C GLU A 235 3.23 -9.17 -11.59
N THR A 236 1.91 -8.98 -11.71
CA THR A 236 1.01 -9.98 -12.28
C THR A 236 1.47 -10.39 -13.68
N PRO A 237 1.53 -11.70 -13.99
CA PRO A 237 1.87 -12.20 -15.32
C PRO A 237 1.04 -11.57 -16.43
N ALA A 238 1.65 -11.35 -17.60
CA ALA A 238 1.00 -10.73 -18.74
C ALA A 238 -0.27 -11.49 -19.20
N THR A 239 -0.32 -12.81 -19.00
CA THR A 239 -1.47 -13.65 -19.31
C THR A 239 -2.71 -13.26 -18.49
N ILE A 240 -2.54 -12.98 -17.19
CA ILE A 240 -3.62 -12.51 -16.31
C ILE A 240 -3.97 -11.05 -16.62
N ARG A 241 -2.98 -10.25 -17.05
CA ARG A 241 -3.18 -8.86 -17.52
C ARG A 241 -3.74 -8.74 -18.94
N THR A 242 -4.00 -9.85 -19.63
CA THR A 242 -4.59 -9.84 -20.97
C THR A 242 -6.11 -9.76 -20.85
N HIS A 243 -6.71 -8.75 -21.46
CA HIS A 243 -8.15 -8.53 -21.48
C HIS A 243 -8.60 -8.22 -22.90
N GLN A 244 -9.58 -8.97 -23.41
CA GLN A 244 -10.11 -8.83 -24.78
C GLN A 244 -8.97 -8.79 -25.85
N GLY A 245 -8.00 -9.69 -25.74
CA GLY A 245 -6.86 -9.78 -26.65
C GLY A 245 -5.81 -8.66 -26.50
N THR A 246 -6.01 -7.71 -25.58
CA THR A 246 -5.08 -6.62 -25.30
C THR A 246 -4.32 -6.86 -24.00
N VAL A 247 -3.00 -6.79 -24.04
CA VAL A 247 -2.18 -6.81 -22.82
C VAL A 247 -2.22 -5.43 -22.16
N ILE A 248 -2.74 -5.38 -20.94
CA ILE A 248 -2.75 -4.17 -20.11
C ILE A 248 -1.32 -3.94 -19.57
N PRO A 249 -0.67 -2.79 -19.84
CA PRO A 249 0.69 -2.54 -19.35
C PRO A 249 0.76 -2.47 -17.82
N PRO A 250 1.91 -2.82 -17.21
CA PRO A 250 2.12 -2.60 -15.78
C PRO A 250 1.87 -1.14 -15.39
N GLY A 251 1.20 -0.92 -14.26
CA GLY A 251 0.89 0.42 -13.76
C GLY A 251 -0.20 1.19 -14.53
N ALA A 252 -0.82 0.59 -15.56
CA ALA A 252 -1.92 1.22 -16.30
C ALA A 252 -3.12 1.57 -15.40
N GLY A 253 -3.50 0.68 -14.48
CA GLY A 253 -4.59 0.96 -13.54
C GLY A 253 -4.27 2.11 -12.59
N ARG A 254 -3.02 2.24 -12.12
CA ARG A 254 -2.58 3.38 -11.28
C ARG A 254 -2.61 4.70 -12.06
N TYR A 255 -2.17 4.66 -13.32
CA TYR A 255 -2.25 5.80 -14.21
C TYR A 255 -3.70 6.24 -14.45
N LEU A 256 -4.59 5.30 -14.80
CA LEU A 256 -6.00 5.60 -15.01
C LEU A 256 -6.68 6.06 -13.72
N ALA A 257 -6.38 5.45 -12.58
CA ALA A 257 -6.86 5.88 -11.27
C ALA A 257 -6.54 7.35 -10.98
N TRP A 258 -5.28 7.76 -11.23
CA TRP A 258 -4.87 9.15 -11.10
C TRP A 258 -5.64 10.08 -12.04
N ARG A 259 -5.87 9.67 -13.30
CA ARG A 259 -6.64 10.45 -14.29
C ARG A 259 -8.11 10.58 -13.91
N LEU A 260 -8.77 9.49 -13.55
CA LEU A 260 -10.20 9.42 -13.24
C LEU A 260 -10.56 10.23 -11.98
N THR A 261 -9.66 10.29 -11.01
CA THR A 261 -9.88 11.03 -9.76
C THR A 261 -9.51 12.51 -9.84
N ALA A 262 -8.82 12.95 -10.91
CA ALA A 262 -8.30 14.31 -11.02
C ALA A 262 -9.39 15.38 -10.95
N ASP A 263 -10.47 15.23 -11.72
CA ASP A 263 -11.57 16.20 -11.75
C ASP A 263 -12.28 16.28 -10.40
N ARG A 264 -12.40 15.16 -9.69
CA ARG A 264 -12.99 15.13 -8.34
C ARG A 264 -12.11 15.91 -7.37
N VAL A 265 -10.83 15.57 -7.29
CA VAL A 265 -9.87 16.23 -6.41
C VAL A 265 -9.78 17.73 -6.72
N ALA A 266 -9.84 18.14 -7.98
CA ALA A 266 -9.85 19.54 -8.36
C ALA A 266 -11.09 20.30 -7.87
N ARG A 267 -12.26 19.65 -7.82
CA ARG A 267 -13.51 20.27 -7.37
C ARG A 267 -13.65 20.35 -5.85
N VAL A 268 -13.29 19.28 -5.13
CA VAL A 268 -13.58 19.15 -3.69
C VAL A 268 -12.32 19.19 -2.81
N GLY A 269 -11.14 19.17 -3.42
CA GLY A 269 -9.87 19.02 -2.70
C GLY A 269 -9.61 17.58 -2.25
N VAL A 270 -8.36 17.30 -1.89
CA VAL A 270 -7.93 15.93 -1.51
C VAL A 270 -8.57 15.47 -0.19
N HIS A 271 -8.78 16.39 0.74
CA HIS A 271 -9.39 16.09 2.05
C HIS A 271 -10.78 15.47 1.89
N GLU A 272 -11.65 16.13 1.13
CA GLU A 272 -13.00 15.62 0.87
C GLU A 272 -12.98 14.39 -0.05
N ALA A 273 -12.11 14.37 -1.07
CA ALA A 273 -11.99 13.23 -1.98
C ALA A 273 -11.59 11.92 -1.27
N LEU A 274 -10.86 11.97 -0.15
CA LEU A 274 -10.53 10.76 0.62
C LEU A 274 -11.76 10.07 1.23
N ARG A 275 -12.82 10.83 1.53
CA ARG A 275 -14.01 10.36 2.27
C ARG A 275 -15.24 10.22 1.40
N LEU A 276 -15.37 11.06 0.37
CA LEU A 276 -16.56 11.05 -0.49
C LEU A 276 -16.63 9.79 -1.37
N PRO A 277 -17.82 9.38 -1.83
CA PRO A 277 -17.97 8.16 -2.63
C PRO A 277 -17.19 8.22 -3.95
N ALA A 278 -16.87 7.02 -4.46
CA ALA A 278 -16.15 6.79 -5.72
C ALA A 278 -16.99 7.10 -6.96
#